data_AF-A0A1A8MAT7-F1
#
_entry.id   AF-A0A1A8MAT7-F1
#
_cell.length_a   1.000
_cell.length_b   1.000
_cell.length_c   1.000
_cell.angle_alpha   90.00
_cell.angle_beta   90.00
_cell.angle_gamma   90.00
#
_symmetry.space_group_name_H-M   'P 1'
#
loop_
_entity.id
_entity.type
_entity.pdbx_description
1 polymer ?
#
loop_
_entity_poly.entity_id
_entity_poly.type
_entity_poly.pdbx_seq_one_letter_code
_entity_poly.pdbx_strand_id
1 'polypeptide(L)' 'PSLASMGCSSSCSIRSIKLVPMTLSVPSISLFGLEGLEGREITVDTEVVSLVREGFSNHVLSVRVNSSSWV' A
#
# COMPACT_ATOMS: atom_id res chain seq x y z
N PRO A 1 -18.98 2.73 16.73
CA PRO A 1 -18.44 1.62 15.90
C PRO A 1 -19.53 1.02 14.98
N SER A 2 -19.36 1.15 13.66
CA SER A 2 -20.24 0.58 12.62
C SER A 2 -19.43 0.03 11.44
N LEU A 3 -20.02 -0.84 10.62
CA LEU A 3 -19.39 -1.32 9.38
C LEU A 3 -19.01 -0.15 8.46
N ALA A 4 -19.86 0.87 8.37
CA ALA A 4 -19.59 2.08 7.62
C ALA A 4 -18.34 2.83 8.13
N SER A 5 -18.12 2.87 9.46
CA SER A 5 -16.92 3.49 10.04
C SER A 5 -15.62 2.73 9.74
N MET A 6 -15.70 1.48 9.26
CA MET A 6 -14.55 0.69 8.79
C MET A 6 -14.40 0.75 7.25
N GLY A 7 -15.17 1.59 6.56
CA GLY A 7 -15.16 1.70 5.10
C GLY A 7 -15.95 0.60 4.38
N CYS A 8 -16.69 -0.25 5.11
CA CYS A 8 -17.51 -1.29 4.49
C CYS A 8 -18.80 -0.71 3.89
N SER A 9 -19.22 -1.22 2.73
CA SER A 9 -20.50 -0.85 2.10
C SER A 9 -21.71 -1.35 2.90
N SER A 10 -22.89 -0.80 2.62
CA SER A 10 -24.14 -1.13 3.34
C SER A 10 -24.57 -2.60 3.21
N SER A 11 -24.13 -3.31 2.18
CA SER A 11 -24.39 -4.73 1.95
C SER A 11 -23.25 -5.65 2.39
N CYS A 12 -22.24 -5.15 3.09
CA CYS A 12 -21.04 -5.90 3.45
C CYS A 12 -21.31 -6.95 4.54
N SER A 13 -20.81 -8.17 4.35
CA SER A 13 -20.86 -9.26 5.32
C SER A 13 -19.45 -9.79 5.58
N ILE A 14 -18.94 -9.61 6.80
CA ILE A 14 -17.62 -10.12 7.22
C ILE A 14 -17.78 -11.58 7.66
N ARG A 15 -17.07 -12.49 7.00
CA ARG A 15 -17.16 -13.94 7.26
C ARG A 15 -15.93 -14.53 7.95
N SER A 16 -14.79 -13.88 7.82
CA SER A 16 -13.52 -14.35 8.38
C SER A 16 -12.59 -13.17 8.64
N ILE A 17 -11.73 -13.31 9.63
CA ILE A 17 -10.72 -12.35 10.02
C ILE A 17 -9.42 -13.12 10.29
N LYS A 18 -8.30 -12.61 9.80
CA LYS A 18 -6.96 -13.13 10.09
C LYS A 18 -6.11 -11.98 10.59
N LEU A 19 -5.35 -12.22 11.66
CA LEU A 19 -4.37 -11.25 12.14
C LEU A 19 -3.21 -11.14 11.15
N VAL A 20 -2.81 -9.90 10.84
CA VAL A 20 -1.57 -9.59 10.15
C VAL A 20 -0.51 -9.31 11.21
N PRO A 21 0.58 -10.10 11.29
CA PRO A 21 1.64 -9.84 12.25
C PRO A 21 2.28 -8.47 11.99
N MET A 22 2.32 -7.62 13.01
CA MET A 22 3.03 -6.35 12.93
C MET A 22 4.49 -6.58 13.34
N THR A 23 5.42 -6.26 12.43
CA THR A 23 6.86 -6.28 12.73
C THR A 23 7.33 -4.86 13.04
N LEU A 24 8.18 -4.71 14.06
CA LEU A 24 8.86 -3.45 14.33
C LEU A 24 10.08 -3.34 13.41
N SER A 25 9.86 -2.77 12.24
CA SER A 25 10.88 -2.47 11.22
C SER A 25 10.58 -1.12 10.60
N VAL A 26 11.62 -0.41 10.14
CA VAL A 26 11.43 0.74 9.26
C VAL A 26 10.70 0.23 8.01
N PRO A 27 9.48 0.69 7.71
CA PRO A 27 8.75 0.21 6.55
C PRO A 27 9.46 0.72 5.28
N SER A 28 9.50 -0.09 4.23
CA SER A 28 10.03 0.34 2.94
C SER A 28 9.35 -0.38 1.78
N ILE A 29 8.95 0.37 0.76
CA ILE A 29 8.38 -0.14 -0.49
C ILE A 29 8.94 0.66 -1.67
N SER A 30 9.30 -0.04 -2.74
CA SER A 30 9.65 0.53 -4.04
C SER A 30 8.49 0.35 -5.02
N LEU A 31 8.13 1.42 -5.72
CA LEU A 31 7.08 1.46 -6.75
C LEU A 31 7.72 1.73 -8.12
N PHE A 32 7.31 0.98 -9.14
CA PHE A 32 7.89 1.03 -10.48
C PHE A 32 6.84 1.38 -11.53
N GLY A 33 7.24 2.24 -12.47
CA GLY A 33 6.39 2.69 -13.56
C GLY A 33 6.18 1.67 -14.67
N LEU A 34 6.97 0.59 -14.71
CA LEU A 34 6.83 -0.54 -15.64
C LEU A 34 6.67 -1.86 -14.89
N GLU A 35 6.27 -2.90 -15.62
CA GLU A 35 6.28 -4.28 -15.11
C GLU A 35 7.72 -4.77 -14.88
N GLY A 36 7.91 -5.87 -14.15
CA GLY A 36 9.23 -6.48 -13.99
C GLY A 36 10.23 -5.70 -13.13
N LEU A 37 9.78 -4.72 -12.33
CA LEU A 37 10.63 -3.82 -11.53
C LEU A 37 11.51 -2.90 -12.39
N GLU A 38 10.99 -2.46 -13.53
CA GLU A 38 11.70 -1.59 -14.48
C GLU A 38 11.12 -0.17 -14.54
N GLY A 39 11.81 0.71 -15.27
CA GLY A 39 11.39 2.08 -15.52
C GLY A 39 11.65 3.02 -14.35
N ARG A 40 10.81 4.05 -14.21
CA ARG A 40 10.95 5.04 -13.13
C ARG A 40 10.61 4.38 -11.80
N GLU A 41 11.51 4.49 -10.83
CA GLU A 41 11.33 3.99 -9.47
C GLU A 41 11.14 5.16 -8.48
N ILE A 42 10.33 4.94 -7.44
CA ILE A 42 10.36 5.69 -6.20
C ILE A 42 10.35 4.73 -5.01
N THR A 43 11.19 4.99 -4.01
CA THR A 43 11.20 4.25 -2.74
C THR A 43 10.67 5.14 -1.65
N VAL A 44 9.72 4.62 -0.88
CA VAL A 44 9.08 5.35 0.23
C VAL A 44 9.16 4.53 1.50
N ASP A 45 9.39 5.20 2.62
CA ASP A 45 9.55 4.62 3.95
C ASP A 45 8.60 5.24 4.99
N THR A 46 7.69 6.09 4.52
CA THR A 46 6.70 6.82 5.30
C THR A 46 5.38 6.86 4.54
N GLU A 47 4.33 7.32 5.21
CA GLU A 47 3.02 7.52 4.58
C GLU A 47 3.11 8.52 3.42
N VAL A 48 2.59 8.13 2.26
CA VAL A 48 2.48 9.00 1.08
C VAL A 48 1.02 9.20 0.73
N VAL A 49 0.54 10.42 0.94
CA VAL A 49 -0.86 10.80 0.66
C VAL A 49 -1.10 10.97 -0.86
N SER A 50 -0.05 11.29 -1.63
CA SER A 50 -0.16 11.49 -3.08
C SER A 50 1.16 11.22 -3.79
N LEU A 51 1.18 10.22 -4.66
CA LEU A 51 2.34 9.91 -5.50
C LEU A 51 2.71 11.08 -6.42
N VAL A 52 1.71 11.81 -6.93
CA VAL A 52 1.93 12.99 -7.78
C VAL A 52 2.66 14.10 -7.01
N ARG A 53 2.38 14.26 -5.71
CA ARG A 53 3.07 15.24 -4.86
C ARG A 53 4.54 14.86 -4.63
N GLU A 54 4.82 13.56 -4.59
CA GLU A 54 6.19 13.00 -4.60
C GLU A 54 6.83 13.00 -6.00
N GLY A 55 6.18 13.66 -6.98
CA GLY A 55 6.65 13.76 -8.36
C GLY A 55 6.54 12.47 -9.15
N PHE A 56 5.85 11.45 -8.64
CA PHE A 56 5.66 10.14 -9.27
C PHE A 56 4.28 10.03 -9.93
N SER A 57 4.17 9.19 -10.96
CA SER A 57 2.90 8.96 -11.66
C SER A 57 1.97 8.09 -10.82
N ASN A 58 0.65 8.24 -10.95
CA ASN A 58 -0.30 7.28 -10.36
C ASN A 58 -0.31 5.91 -11.08
N HIS A 59 0.43 5.78 -12.17
CA HIS A 59 0.60 4.54 -12.91
C HIS A 59 1.76 3.71 -12.32
N VAL A 60 1.44 2.87 -11.34
CA VAL A 60 2.34 1.86 -10.78
C VAL A 60 2.03 0.52 -11.43
N LEU A 61 3.04 -0.13 -12.02
CA LEU A 61 2.88 -1.41 -12.73
C LEU A 61 3.61 -2.57 -12.06
N SER A 62 4.59 -2.31 -11.20
CA SER A 62 5.15 -3.33 -10.32
C SER A 62 5.66 -2.73 -9.01
N VAL A 63 5.79 -3.56 -7.98
CA VAL A 63 6.18 -3.13 -6.63
C VAL A 63 7.15 -4.12 -6.00
N ARG A 64 8.05 -3.63 -5.15
CA ARG A 64 8.88 -4.43 -4.26
C ARG A 64 8.65 -3.99 -2.82
N VAL A 65 8.11 -4.89 -1.99
CA VAL A 65 8.05 -4.66 -0.55
C VAL A 65 9.40 -5.04 0.05
N ASN A 66 10.14 -4.04 0.51
CA ASN A 66 11.46 -4.24 1.10
C ASN A 66 11.35 -4.65 2.58
N SER A 67 10.38 -4.07 3.30
CA SER A 67 10.10 -4.37 4.71
C SER A 67 8.70 -3.91 5.13
N SER A 68 8.20 -4.52 6.21
CA SER A 68 6.88 -4.25 6.82
C SER A 68 5.69 -4.59 5.91
N SER A 69 4.46 -4.32 6.37
CA SER A 69 3.22 -4.48 5.60
C SER A 69 2.74 -3.12 5.08
N TRP A 70 2.23 -3.08 3.85
CA TRP A 70 1.75 -1.87 3.16
C TRP A 70 0.33 -2.07 2.64
N VAL A 71 -0.44 -0.98 2.53
CA VAL A 71 -1.81 -0.92 2.00
C VAL A 71 -1.90 0.19 0.96
#